data_AF-A0AAD8GPH2-F1
#
_entry.id   AF-A0AAD8GPH2-F1
#
_cell.length_a   1.000
_cell.length_b   1.000
_cell.length_c   1.000
_cell.angle_alpha   90.00
_cell.angle_beta   90.00
_cell.angle_gamma   90.00
#
_symmetry.space_group_name_H-M   'P 1'
#
loop_
_entity.id
_entity.type
_entity.pdbx_description
1 polymer ?
#
loop_
_entity_poly.entity_id
_entity_poly.type
_entity_poly.pdbx_seq_one_letter_code
_entity_poly.pdbx_strand_id
1 'polypeptide(L)'
;MSSSSFFHLALLCCLLSVSSAKTGRPSRPKGIIFPVSKDPSTLQYTTEIKQRTPLVPVKLTIDLGGQFLWTDCEKGYTTSTYSPARCKSTSCSLAKSGNCLTECYSRARPGCTNNTCTLFPDNAIASAATTGTLGSDVISVQSAFGGARVTISQFPFVCGSTSLLDKLSSGVTGMAGLGRTNVSLPSQFSNAFNLKRKFGVCLSSTSSNGGYTFRKFRLFNCTTYLYTTSH
;
A
#
# COMPACT_ATOMS: atom_id res chain seq x y z
N MET A 1 34.52 -37.74 46.10
CA MET A 1 33.33 -36.90 46.40
C MET A 1 33.40 -35.50 45.78
N SER A 2 34.15 -35.27 44.69
CA SER A 2 34.29 -33.93 44.08
C SER A 2 33.56 -33.80 42.73
N SER A 3 33.45 -34.89 41.95
CA SER A 3 32.88 -34.86 40.59
C SER A 3 31.36 -34.59 40.53
N SER A 4 30.57 -35.07 41.50
CA SER A 4 29.11 -34.89 41.51
C SER A 4 28.69 -33.42 41.71
N SER A 5 29.42 -32.63 42.48
CA SER A 5 29.12 -31.20 42.67
C SER A 5 29.35 -30.36 41.41
N PHE A 6 30.32 -30.72 40.56
CA PHE A 6 30.57 -30.01 39.30
C PHE A 6 29.46 -30.21 38.27
N PHE A 7 28.90 -31.42 38.20
CA PHE A 7 27.77 -31.72 37.30
C PHE A 7 26.51 -30.95 37.69
N HIS A 8 26.21 -30.84 38.99
CA HIS A 8 25.05 -30.06 39.45
C HIS A 8 25.21 -28.56 39.20
N LEU A 9 26.43 -28.02 39.35
CA LEU A 9 26.70 -26.61 39.08
C LEU A 9 26.59 -26.28 37.58
N ALA A 10 27.08 -27.17 36.71
CA ALA A 10 26.96 -27.03 35.26
C ALA A 10 25.50 -27.10 34.77
N LEU A 11 24.69 -27.99 35.36
CA LEU A 11 23.26 -28.12 35.03
C LEU A 11 22.46 -26.88 35.47
N LEU A 12 22.78 -26.31 36.64
CA LEU A 12 22.16 -25.06 37.13
C LEU A 12 22.51 -23.87 36.22
N CYS A 13 23.74 -23.82 35.70
CA CYS A 13 24.20 -22.76 34.81
C CYS A 13 23.53 -22.82 33.43
N CYS A 14 23.26 -24.04 32.92
CA CYS A 14 22.50 -24.23 31.68
C CYS A 14 21.03 -23.78 31.81
N LEU A 15 20.39 -24.01 32.96
CA LEU A 15 19.00 -23.58 33.21
C LEU A 15 18.86 -22.06 33.34
N LEU A 16 19.90 -21.36 33.80
CA LEU A 16 19.93 -19.88 33.85
C LEU A 16 20.24 -19.25 32.48
N SER A 17 20.77 -20.02 31.52
CA SER A 17 21.06 -19.56 30.17
C SER A 17 19.91 -19.72 29.17
N VAL A 18 18.69 -20.05 29.63
CA VAL A 18 17.46 -19.87 28.85
C VAL A 18 17.20 -18.36 28.73
N SER A 19 17.98 -17.76 27.85
CA SER A 19 17.84 -16.38 27.44
C SER A 19 16.39 -16.19 27.02
N SER A 20 15.71 -15.28 27.71
CA SER A 20 14.44 -14.74 27.23
C SER A 20 14.70 -14.11 25.87
N ALA A 21 14.59 -14.90 24.80
CA ALA A 21 14.35 -14.35 23.48
C ALA A 21 12.99 -13.67 23.60
N LYS A 22 13.00 -12.37 23.90
CA LYS A 22 11.84 -11.52 23.69
C LYS A 22 11.61 -11.57 22.19
N THR A 23 10.82 -12.53 21.72
CA THR A 23 10.11 -12.44 20.45
C THR A 23 9.13 -11.29 20.63
N GLY A 24 9.68 -10.07 20.58
CA GLY A 24 8.88 -8.86 20.55
C GLY A 24 8.03 -8.98 19.31
N ARG A 25 6.72 -9.16 19.53
CA ARG A 25 5.73 -9.09 18.45
C ARG A 25 6.07 -7.81 17.66
N PRO A 26 6.20 -7.86 16.32
CA PRO A 26 6.54 -6.68 15.54
C PRO A 26 5.66 -5.53 15.98
N SER A 27 6.28 -4.45 16.49
CA SER A 27 5.52 -3.34 17.04
C SER A 27 4.65 -2.77 15.92
N ARG A 28 3.33 -2.75 16.14
CA ARG A 28 2.40 -2.17 15.16
C ARG A 28 2.82 -0.73 14.85
N PRO A 29 2.79 -0.31 13.58
CA PRO A 29 3.14 1.06 13.26
C PRO A 29 2.16 2.00 13.97
N LYS A 30 2.66 3.08 14.55
CA LYS A 30 1.80 4.14 15.13
C LYS A 30 1.15 5.04 14.06
N GLY A 31 1.66 4.90 12.84
CA GLY A 31 1.12 5.51 11.64
C GLY A 31 1.94 5.20 10.40
N ILE A 32 1.43 5.62 9.25
CA ILE A 32 2.04 5.42 7.93
C ILE A 32 2.31 6.77 7.31
N ILE A 33 3.43 6.91 6.61
CA ILE A 33 3.80 8.14 5.92
C ILE A 33 4.06 7.83 4.45
N PHE A 34 3.37 8.55 3.55
CA PHE A 34 3.64 8.52 2.11
C PHE A 34 4.35 9.82 1.70
N PRO A 35 5.59 9.76 1.18
CA PRO A 35 6.25 10.90 0.57
C PRO A 35 5.50 11.34 -0.69
N VAL A 36 5.36 12.65 -0.88
CA VAL A 36 4.66 13.19 -2.04
C VAL A 36 5.50 14.28 -2.71
N SER A 37 5.59 14.21 -4.03
CA SER A 37 6.31 15.16 -4.87
C SER A 37 5.37 15.78 -5.89
N LYS A 38 5.49 17.10 -6.10
CA LYS A 38 4.79 17.81 -7.16
C LYS A 38 5.56 17.68 -8.46
N ASP A 39 4.92 17.18 -9.50
CA ASP A 39 5.47 17.16 -10.84
C ASP A 39 5.40 18.56 -11.46
N PRO A 40 6.53 19.16 -11.88
CA PRO A 40 6.54 20.54 -12.36
C PRO A 40 5.87 20.70 -13.73
N SER A 41 5.82 19.65 -14.55
CA SER A 41 5.27 19.72 -15.91
C SER A 41 3.75 19.62 -15.94
N THR A 42 3.18 18.82 -15.05
CA THR A 42 1.74 18.52 -14.99
C THR A 42 1.05 19.12 -13.77
N LEU A 43 1.82 19.65 -12.81
CA LEU A 43 1.36 20.15 -11.51
C LEU A 43 0.67 19.11 -10.64
N GLN A 44 0.70 17.83 -11.04
CA GLN A 44 0.13 16.72 -10.30
C GLN A 44 0.99 16.39 -9.08
N TYR A 45 0.34 15.90 -8.03
CA TYR A 45 1.03 15.36 -6.87
C TYR A 45 1.16 13.85 -7.02
N THR A 46 2.37 13.34 -6.84
CA THR A 46 2.69 11.93 -7.02
C THR A 46 3.30 11.35 -5.75
N THR A 47 3.06 10.07 -5.49
CA THR A 47 3.69 9.29 -4.43
C THR A 47 4.33 8.04 -5.02
N GLU A 48 5.33 7.48 -4.34
CA GLU A 48 5.87 6.17 -4.68
C GLU A 48 5.58 5.17 -3.56
N ILE A 49 5.11 3.97 -3.94
CA ILE A 49 5.00 2.82 -3.05
C ILE A 49 5.88 1.68 -3.59
N LYS A 50 6.11 0.63 -2.77
CA LYS A 50 6.61 -0.64 -3.30
C LYS A 50 5.44 -1.61 -3.43
N GLN A 51 5.31 -2.26 -4.57
CA GLN A 51 4.27 -3.25 -4.84
C GLN A 51 4.89 -4.49 -5.50
N ARG A 52 4.13 -5.59 -5.56
CA ARG A 52 4.44 -6.84 -6.28
C ARG A 52 5.49 -7.71 -5.58
N THR A 53 5.72 -8.90 -6.13
CA THR A 53 6.83 -9.78 -5.74
C THR A 53 7.60 -10.25 -6.98
N PRO A 54 8.88 -9.84 -7.14
CA PRO A 54 9.68 -9.01 -6.22
C PRO A 54 9.17 -7.57 -6.12
N LEU A 55 9.47 -6.90 -5.01
CA LEU A 55 9.02 -5.53 -4.75
C LEU A 55 9.65 -4.55 -5.75
N VAL A 56 8.81 -3.81 -6.47
CA VAL A 56 9.21 -2.76 -7.40
C VAL A 56 8.62 -1.41 -7.01
N PRO A 57 9.30 -0.28 -7.29
CA PRO A 57 8.70 1.05 -7.19
C PRO A 57 7.48 1.18 -8.11
N VAL A 58 6.39 1.74 -7.58
CA VAL A 58 5.20 2.11 -8.34
C VAL A 58 4.88 3.57 -8.03
N LYS A 59 5.04 4.42 -9.04
CA LYS A 59 4.74 5.86 -8.96
C LYS A 59 3.26 6.08 -9.32
N LEU A 60 2.56 6.80 -8.45
CA LEU A 60 1.10 6.97 -8.52
C LEU A 60 0.76 8.45 -8.40
N THR A 61 -0.18 8.93 -9.21
CA THR A 61 -0.80 10.24 -9.01
C THR A 61 -1.78 10.19 -7.85
N ILE A 62 -1.77 11.18 -6.97
CA ILE A 62 -2.68 11.26 -5.82
C ILE A 62 -4.02 11.79 -6.29
N ASP A 63 -5.08 11.06 -5.96
CA ASP A 63 -6.46 11.48 -6.17
C ASP A 63 -7.20 11.54 -4.84
N LEU A 64 -7.54 12.75 -4.40
CA LEU A 64 -8.26 12.97 -3.14
C LEU A 64 -9.71 12.46 -3.20
N GLY A 65 -10.34 12.47 -4.38
CA GLY A 65 -11.69 11.96 -4.62
C GLY A 65 -11.72 10.47 -4.98
N GLY A 66 -10.59 9.94 -5.44
CA GLY A 66 -10.47 8.60 -6.00
C GLY A 66 -10.90 7.49 -5.03
N GLN A 67 -11.67 6.54 -5.55
CA GLN A 67 -12.33 5.53 -4.73
C GLN A 67 -11.40 4.41 -4.26
N PHE A 68 -10.30 4.16 -4.97
CA PHE A 68 -9.38 3.05 -4.72
C PHE A 68 -8.03 3.35 -5.37
N LEU A 69 -7.02 2.55 -5.05
CA LEU A 69 -5.80 2.51 -5.83
C LEU A 69 -6.07 1.72 -7.12
N TRP A 70 -5.60 2.24 -8.25
CA TRP A 70 -5.56 1.49 -9.50
C TRP A 70 -4.20 1.61 -10.18
N THR A 71 -3.80 0.57 -10.92
CA THR A 71 -2.54 0.56 -11.69
C THR A 71 -2.75 -0.04 -13.07
N ASP A 72 -1.97 0.42 -14.05
CA ASP A 72 -1.86 -0.25 -15.35
C ASP A 72 -1.34 -1.68 -15.15
N CYS A 73 -2.18 -2.66 -15.52
CA CYS A 73 -1.82 -4.08 -15.52
C CYS A 73 -1.59 -4.65 -16.92
N GLU A 74 -1.85 -3.87 -17.99
CA GLU A 74 -1.68 -4.31 -19.38
C GLU A 74 -0.21 -4.34 -19.80
N LYS A 75 0.58 -3.37 -19.30
CA LYS A 75 2.01 -3.25 -19.64
C LYS A 75 2.90 -3.38 -18.41
N GLY A 76 3.85 -4.32 -18.48
CA GLY A 76 4.94 -4.41 -17.49
C GLY A 76 4.51 -4.81 -16.07
N TYR A 77 3.32 -5.39 -15.90
CA TYR A 77 2.86 -5.91 -14.61
C TYR A 77 3.21 -7.39 -14.45
N THR A 78 4.38 -7.65 -13.87
CA THR A 78 4.87 -9.01 -13.56
C THR A 78 5.03 -9.16 -12.05
N THR A 79 4.51 -10.27 -11.50
CA THR A 79 4.49 -10.55 -10.06
C THR A 79 4.18 -12.03 -9.83
N SER A 80 4.58 -12.55 -8.67
CA SER A 80 4.26 -13.92 -8.23
C SER A 80 3.17 -13.97 -7.14
N THR A 81 2.72 -12.82 -6.63
CA THR A 81 1.80 -12.74 -5.47
C THR A 81 0.44 -12.12 -5.76
N TYR A 82 0.16 -11.79 -7.02
CA TYR A 82 -1.15 -11.29 -7.44
C TYR A 82 -2.23 -12.36 -7.31
N SER A 83 -3.38 -11.95 -6.78
CA SER A 83 -4.58 -12.77 -6.67
C SER A 83 -5.79 -12.00 -7.22
N PRO A 84 -6.54 -12.53 -8.19
CA PRO A 84 -7.75 -11.90 -8.67
C PRO A 84 -8.89 -12.03 -7.66
N ALA A 85 -9.69 -10.98 -7.48
CA ALA A 85 -10.85 -11.02 -6.59
C ALA A 85 -12.03 -11.71 -7.30
N ARG A 86 -12.23 -12.99 -6.98
CA ARG A 86 -13.34 -13.77 -7.54
C ARG A 86 -14.67 -13.12 -7.26
N CYS A 87 -15.58 -13.18 -8.22
CA CYS A 87 -16.93 -12.64 -8.06
C CYS A 87 -17.64 -13.18 -6.83
N LYS A 88 -18.43 -12.32 -6.19
CA LYS A 88 -19.13 -12.58 -4.92
C LYS A 88 -18.22 -12.83 -3.71
N SER A 89 -16.90 -12.66 -3.85
CA SER A 89 -15.99 -12.68 -2.70
C SER A 89 -16.21 -11.49 -1.76
N THR A 90 -15.70 -11.62 -0.54
CA THR A 90 -15.67 -10.54 0.45
C THR A 90 -14.93 -9.30 -0.06
N SER A 91 -13.84 -9.47 -0.81
CA SER A 91 -13.12 -8.35 -1.45
C SER A 91 -14.01 -7.57 -2.42
N CYS A 92 -14.79 -8.27 -3.25
CA CYS A 92 -15.72 -7.65 -4.18
C CYS A 92 -16.86 -6.91 -3.46
N SER A 93 -17.41 -7.52 -2.40
CA SER A 93 -18.42 -6.88 -1.56
C SER A 93 -17.88 -5.62 -0.86
N LEU A 94 -16.67 -5.70 -0.31
CA LEU A 94 -15.99 -4.57 0.33
C LEU A 94 -15.74 -3.41 -0.64
N ALA A 95 -15.39 -3.75 -1.89
CA ALA A 95 -15.20 -2.78 -2.97
C ALA A 95 -16.51 -2.29 -3.60
N LYS A 96 -17.66 -2.82 -3.17
CA LYS A 96 -18.99 -2.53 -3.74
C LYS A 96 -19.06 -2.76 -5.25
N SER A 97 -18.37 -3.78 -5.75
CA SER A 97 -18.46 -4.15 -7.16
C SER A 97 -19.83 -4.77 -7.44
N GLY A 98 -20.53 -4.23 -8.44
CA GLY A 98 -21.82 -4.74 -8.92
C GLY A 98 -21.72 -5.67 -10.14
N ASN A 99 -20.53 -5.83 -10.72
CA ASN A 99 -20.33 -6.48 -12.02
C ASN A 99 -19.20 -7.51 -11.98
N CYS A 100 -19.22 -8.40 -12.96
CA CYS A 100 -18.30 -9.52 -13.08
C CYS A 100 -17.79 -9.66 -14.51
N LEU A 101 -16.47 -9.75 -14.66
CA LEU A 101 -15.86 -10.29 -15.86
C LEU A 101 -15.99 -11.81 -15.80
N THR A 102 -16.93 -12.36 -16.57
CA THR A 102 -17.16 -13.81 -16.63
C THR A 102 -15.98 -14.51 -17.30
N GLU A 103 -15.56 -13.99 -18.45
CA GLU A 103 -14.48 -14.55 -19.26
C GLU A 103 -13.53 -13.45 -19.74
N CYS A 104 -12.24 -13.75 -19.74
CA CYS A 104 -11.23 -12.94 -20.40
C CYS A 104 -10.60 -13.74 -21.55
N TYR A 105 -10.71 -13.24 -22.78
CA TYR A 105 -10.27 -13.92 -24.01
C TYR A 105 -8.76 -13.80 -24.27
N SER A 106 -7.95 -13.83 -23.21
CA SER A 106 -6.50 -13.73 -23.29
C SER A 106 -5.87 -14.63 -22.22
N ARG A 107 -4.56 -14.89 -22.35
CA ARG A 107 -3.83 -15.66 -21.34
C ARG A 107 -4.02 -15.03 -19.96
N ALA A 108 -4.28 -15.88 -18.97
CA ALA A 108 -4.49 -15.44 -17.59
C ALA A 108 -3.29 -14.60 -17.11
N ARG A 109 -3.58 -13.38 -16.66
CA ARG A 109 -2.60 -12.42 -16.16
C ARG A 109 -3.28 -11.41 -15.23
N PRO A 110 -2.53 -10.62 -14.44
CA PRO A 110 -3.11 -9.48 -13.73
C PRO A 110 -3.95 -8.61 -14.67
N GLY A 111 -5.18 -8.30 -14.26
CA GLY A 111 -6.13 -7.56 -15.11
C GLY A 111 -7.03 -8.43 -15.99
N CYS A 112 -6.68 -9.70 -16.23
CA CYS A 112 -7.38 -10.60 -17.15
C CYS A 112 -7.46 -12.02 -16.58
N THR A 113 -8.53 -12.30 -15.85
CA THR A 113 -8.84 -13.62 -15.30
C THR A 113 -10.36 -13.82 -15.24
N ASN A 114 -10.82 -15.04 -15.50
CA ASN A 114 -12.25 -15.37 -15.50
C ASN A 114 -12.87 -15.23 -14.11
N ASN A 115 -14.16 -14.95 -14.07
CA ASN A 115 -14.98 -14.84 -12.87
C ASN A 115 -14.40 -13.86 -11.83
N THR A 116 -14.00 -12.66 -12.27
CA THR A 116 -13.37 -11.62 -11.44
C THR A 116 -14.25 -10.40 -11.40
N CYS A 117 -14.48 -9.81 -10.23
CA CYS A 117 -15.36 -8.65 -10.15
C CYS A 117 -14.71 -7.40 -10.73
N THR A 118 -15.54 -6.55 -11.34
CA THR A 118 -15.08 -5.37 -12.07
C THR A 118 -15.46 -4.08 -11.37
N LEU A 119 -14.62 -3.08 -11.53
CA LEU A 119 -14.80 -1.71 -11.08
C LEU A 119 -14.47 -0.76 -12.22
N PHE A 120 -14.76 0.51 -12.04
CA PHE A 120 -14.51 1.53 -13.06
C PHE A 120 -13.39 2.45 -12.59
N PRO A 121 -12.10 2.12 -12.82
CA PRO A 121 -11.04 3.06 -12.58
C PRO A 121 -11.15 4.22 -13.56
N ASP A 122 -11.03 5.42 -13.02
CA ASP A 122 -11.08 6.67 -13.76
C ASP A 122 -9.79 7.46 -13.57
N ASN A 123 -9.45 8.23 -14.60
CA ASN A 123 -8.44 9.25 -14.58
C ASN A 123 -9.15 10.61 -14.60
N ALA A 124 -9.25 11.22 -13.42
CA ALA A 124 -9.87 12.53 -13.21
C ALA A 124 -9.14 13.69 -13.93
N ILE A 125 -7.88 13.50 -14.36
CA ILE A 125 -7.11 14.51 -15.10
C ILE A 125 -7.47 14.49 -16.60
N ALA A 126 -7.65 13.30 -17.16
CA ALA A 126 -8.00 13.12 -18.57
C ALA A 126 -9.51 13.03 -18.82
N SER A 127 -10.32 12.98 -17.77
CA SER A 127 -11.77 12.70 -17.84
C SER A 127 -12.06 11.39 -18.59
N ALA A 128 -11.26 10.36 -18.30
CA ALA A 128 -11.37 9.05 -18.92
C ALA A 128 -11.70 7.99 -17.88
N ALA A 129 -12.53 7.01 -18.24
CA ALA A 129 -12.83 5.85 -17.41
C ALA A 129 -12.86 4.59 -18.27
N THR A 130 -12.54 3.46 -17.67
CA THR A 130 -12.61 2.14 -18.32
C THR A 130 -13.21 1.11 -17.37
N THR A 131 -13.33 -0.13 -17.81
CA THR A 131 -13.59 -1.27 -16.93
C THR A 131 -12.25 -1.87 -16.50
N GLY A 132 -12.08 -2.04 -15.19
CA GLY A 132 -10.93 -2.72 -14.58
C GLY A 132 -11.37 -3.90 -13.72
N THR A 133 -10.46 -4.83 -13.45
CA THR A 133 -10.72 -5.97 -12.57
C THR A 133 -10.10 -5.75 -11.19
N LEU A 134 -10.83 -6.15 -10.14
CA LEU A 134 -10.30 -6.10 -8.78
C LEU A 134 -9.35 -7.27 -8.55
N GLY A 135 -8.20 -6.97 -7.97
CA GLY A 135 -7.26 -7.98 -7.49
C GLY A 135 -6.59 -7.51 -6.20
N SER A 136 -5.66 -8.31 -5.72
CA SER A 136 -4.80 -7.97 -4.60
C SER A 136 -3.38 -8.41 -4.86
N ASP A 137 -2.43 -7.63 -4.37
CA ASP A 137 -1.01 -7.97 -4.40
C ASP A 137 -0.34 -7.36 -3.16
N VAL A 138 0.94 -7.66 -2.98
CA VAL A 138 1.77 -7.13 -1.91
C VAL A 138 1.95 -5.63 -2.11
N ILE A 139 1.69 -4.84 -1.07
CA ILE A 139 2.14 -3.44 -0.96
C ILE A 139 3.00 -3.29 0.29
N SER A 140 4.13 -2.62 0.16
CA SER A 140 5.03 -2.29 1.24
C SER A 140 5.31 -0.80 1.26
N VAL A 141 5.25 -0.21 2.46
CA VAL A 141 5.45 1.23 2.70
C VAL A 141 6.28 1.46 3.95
N GLN A 142 6.79 2.68 4.08
CA GLN A 142 7.55 3.11 5.23
C GLN A 142 6.60 3.46 6.39
N SER A 143 6.83 2.92 7.59
CA SER A 143 6.10 3.42 8.76
C SER A 143 6.53 4.83 9.11
N ALA A 144 5.67 5.56 9.81
CA ALA A 144 5.96 6.91 10.25
C ALA A 144 7.23 7.03 11.11
N PHE A 145 7.80 8.23 11.14
CA PHE A 145 8.98 8.60 11.96
C PHE A 145 10.21 7.72 11.71
N GLY A 146 10.41 7.27 10.48
CA GLY A 146 11.57 6.45 10.11
C GLY A 146 11.55 5.02 10.67
N GLY A 147 10.38 4.51 11.07
CA GLY A 147 10.26 3.15 11.60
C GLY A 147 10.43 2.04 10.56
N ALA A 148 10.11 0.79 10.89
CA ALA A 148 10.27 -0.31 9.95
C ALA A 148 9.31 -0.21 8.74
N ARG A 149 9.67 -0.85 7.63
CA ARG A 149 8.71 -1.06 6.54
C ARG A 149 7.60 -1.98 7.01
N VAL A 150 6.38 -1.68 6.61
CA VAL A 150 5.21 -2.52 6.86
C VAL A 150 4.60 -2.95 5.54
N THR A 151 4.03 -4.15 5.55
CA THR A 151 3.57 -4.82 4.35
C THR A 151 2.14 -5.31 4.54
N ILE A 152 1.32 -5.09 3.53
CA ILE A 152 0.00 -5.70 3.37
C ILE A 152 0.15 -6.71 2.23
N SER A 153 0.04 -8.01 2.53
CA SER A 153 0.33 -9.09 1.57
C SER A 153 -0.75 -9.24 0.49
N GLN A 154 -1.97 -8.83 0.80
CA GLN A 154 -3.12 -8.88 -0.09
C GLN A 154 -3.84 -7.53 0.00
N PHE A 155 -3.28 -6.51 -0.63
CA PHE A 155 -3.90 -5.19 -0.70
C PHE A 155 -4.84 -5.10 -1.91
N PRO A 156 -6.17 -5.00 -1.73
CA PRO A 156 -7.11 -4.75 -2.82
C PRO A 156 -6.78 -3.51 -3.66
N PHE A 157 -6.67 -3.68 -4.97
CA PHE A 157 -6.54 -2.59 -5.94
C PHE A 157 -7.15 -2.99 -7.29
N VAL A 158 -7.37 -2.00 -8.15
CA VAL A 158 -7.97 -2.23 -9.47
C VAL A 158 -6.89 -2.25 -10.56
N CYS A 159 -6.92 -3.29 -11.39
CA CYS A 159 -6.14 -3.30 -12.63
C CYS A 159 -6.85 -2.46 -13.69
N GLY A 160 -6.23 -1.35 -14.08
CA GLY A 160 -6.67 -0.48 -15.17
C GLY A 160 -5.94 -0.76 -16.49
N SER A 161 -6.40 -0.11 -17.56
CA SER A 161 -5.78 -0.16 -18.88
C SER A 161 -4.68 0.90 -19.05
N THR A 162 -3.74 0.68 -19.97
CA THR A 162 -2.69 1.66 -20.30
C THR A 162 -3.29 2.98 -20.81
N SER A 163 -4.45 2.93 -21.48
CA SER A 163 -5.13 4.14 -21.98
C SER A 163 -5.51 5.14 -20.88
N LEU A 164 -5.70 4.68 -19.64
CA LEU A 164 -5.99 5.56 -18.51
C LEU A 164 -4.77 6.38 -18.05
N LEU A 165 -3.57 6.08 -18.53
CA LEU A 165 -2.37 6.84 -18.15
C LEU A 165 -2.25 8.17 -18.88
N ASP A 166 -3.16 8.49 -19.81
CA ASP A 166 -3.14 9.74 -20.56
C ASP A 166 -3.07 10.96 -19.63
N LYS A 167 -2.24 11.94 -20.01
CA LYS A 167 -1.94 13.17 -19.25
C LYS A 167 -1.40 12.99 -17.82
N LEU A 168 -1.16 11.78 -17.32
CA LEU A 168 -0.50 11.60 -16.02
C LEU A 168 0.99 11.96 -16.12
N SER A 169 1.59 12.35 -14.99
CA SER A 169 3.02 12.69 -14.96
C SER A 169 3.90 11.55 -15.47
N SER A 170 5.06 11.90 -16.02
CA SER A 170 6.00 10.90 -16.53
C SER A 170 6.36 9.84 -15.48
N GLY A 171 6.35 8.57 -15.91
CA GLY A 171 6.63 7.39 -15.10
C GLY A 171 5.51 6.97 -14.14
N VAL A 172 4.37 7.69 -14.10
CA VAL A 172 3.20 7.27 -13.32
C VAL A 172 2.53 6.08 -14.01
N THR A 173 2.20 5.06 -13.22
CA THR A 173 1.53 3.85 -13.71
C THR A 173 0.15 3.63 -13.08
N GLY A 174 -0.44 4.68 -12.49
CA GLY A 174 -1.77 4.62 -11.90
C GLY A 174 -2.07 5.76 -10.94
N MET A 175 -3.16 5.61 -10.18
CA MET A 175 -3.59 6.61 -9.20
C MET A 175 -3.85 6.01 -7.82
N ALA A 176 -3.52 6.77 -6.78
CA ALA A 176 -3.75 6.45 -5.39
C ALA A 176 -5.00 7.20 -4.89
N GLY A 177 -6.15 6.52 -4.89
CA GLY A 177 -7.41 7.07 -4.39
C GLY A 177 -7.48 7.18 -2.86
N LEU A 178 -7.76 8.39 -2.38
CA LEU A 178 -7.87 8.75 -0.94
C LEU A 178 -9.31 9.02 -0.49
N GLY A 179 -10.28 8.70 -1.33
CA GLY A 179 -11.69 8.97 -1.11
C GLY A 179 -12.32 8.16 0.03
N ARG A 180 -13.62 8.39 0.23
CA ARG A 180 -14.40 7.87 1.37
C ARG A 180 -14.99 6.48 1.09
N THR A 181 -14.16 5.52 0.74
CA THR A 181 -14.56 4.11 0.50
C THR A 181 -13.84 3.17 1.46
N ASN A 182 -14.25 1.90 1.54
CA ASN A 182 -13.56 0.90 2.36
C ASN A 182 -12.31 0.33 1.69
N VAL A 183 -12.14 0.56 0.39
CA VAL A 183 -11.00 0.11 -0.43
C VAL A 183 -10.10 1.26 -0.87
N SER A 184 -10.28 2.47 -0.32
CA SER A 184 -9.34 3.58 -0.52
C SER A 184 -8.05 3.34 0.26
N LEU A 185 -6.96 3.95 -0.18
CA LEU A 185 -5.64 3.81 0.45
C LEU A 185 -5.69 4.07 1.97
N PRO A 186 -6.28 5.18 2.48
CA PRO A 186 -6.33 5.45 3.91
C PRO A 186 -7.12 4.38 4.68
N SER A 187 -8.25 3.92 4.15
CA SER A 187 -9.11 2.93 4.82
C SER A 187 -8.44 1.58 4.92
N GLN A 188 -7.78 1.13 3.86
CA GLN A 188 -7.07 -0.16 3.85
C GLN A 188 -5.89 -0.18 4.83
N PHE A 189 -5.06 0.87 4.84
CA PHE A 189 -3.96 0.99 5.81
C PHE A 189 -4.45 1.15 7.24
N SER A 190 -5.54 1.89 7.46
CA SER A 190 -6.13 2.02 8.79
C SER A 190 -6.63 0.69 9.31
N ASN A 191 -7.31 -0.09 8.47
CA ASN A 191 -7.82 -1.41 8.84
C ASN A 191 -6.68 -2.42 9.07
N ALA A 192 -5.72 -2.51 8.16
CA ALA A 192 -4.63 -3.48 8.23
C ALA A 192 -3.73 -3.30 9.46
N PHE A 193 -3.54 -2.06 9.91
CA PHE A 193 -2.65 -1.74 11.03
C PHE A 193 -3.37 -1.23 12.29
N ASN A 194 -4.71 -1.32 12.33
CA ASN A 194 -5.54 -0.86 13.43
C ASN A 194 -5.27 0.61 13.82
N LEU A 195 -5.19 1.47 12.81
CA LEU A 195 -5.07 2.92 12.96
C LEU A 195 -6.46 3.56 12.92
N LYS A 196 -6.60 4.77 13.44
CA LYS A 196 -7.83 5.54 13.25
C LYS A 196 -7.97 5.86 11.76
N ARG A 197 -9.21 5.75 11.27
CA ARG A 197 -9.61 6.07 9.89
C ARG A 197 -9.65 7.59 9.66
N LYS A 198 -8.49 8.22 9.79
CA LYS A 198 -8.25 9.64 9.53
C LYS A 198 -6.91 9.76 8.81
N PHE A 199 -6.81 10.72 7.90
CA PHE A 199 -5.53 11.09 7.32
C PHE A 199 -5.37 12.60 7.21
N GLY A 200 -4.12 13.07 7.22
CA GLY A 200 -3.75 14.45 6.90
C GLY A 200 -3.02 14.53 5.56
N VAL A 201 -3.07 15.70 4.92
CA VAL A 201 -2.35 16.01 3.67
C VAL A 201 -1.58 17.32 3.87
N CYS A 202 -0.36 17.43 3.36
CA CYS A 202 0.51 18.61 3.51
C CYS A 202 1.26 18.90 2.21
N LEU A 203 0.58 19.35 1.16
CA LEU A 203 1.18 19.49 -0.18
C LEU A 203 2.18 20.66 -0.26
N SER A 204 3.38 20.41 -0.81
CA SER A 204 4.37 21.47 -1.09
C SER A 204 4.07 22.21 -2.39
N SER A 205 4.30 23.52 -2.43
CA SER A 205 4.25 24.33 -3.65
C SER A 205 5.49 24.16 -4.53
N THR A 206 6.62 23.71 -3.98
CA THR A 206 7.92 23.58 -4.65
C THR A 206 8.19 22.15 -5.14
N SER A 207 8.96 22.03 -6.23
CA SER A 207 9.28 20.78 -6.93
C SER A 207 10.48 20.00 -6.37
N SER A 208 11.09 20.42 -5.25
CA SER A 208 12.33 19.82 -4.73
C SER A 208 12.09 18.61 -3.81
N ASN A 209 12.86 17.54 -4.04
CA ASN A 209 13.03 16.41 -3.13
C ASN A 209 13.65 16.89 -1.80
N GLY A 210 12.93 16.80 -0.67
CA GLY A 210 13.37 17.34 0.62
C GLY A 210 13.44 16.29 1.74
N GLY A 211 14.61 16.15 2.35
CA GLY A 211 14.89 15.32 3.53
C GLY A 211 14.42 15.91 4.87
N TYR A 212 14.51 15.07 5.90
CA TYR A 212 13.85 14.99 7.22
C TYR A 212 14.33 15.93 8.36
N THR A 213 13.49 16.19 9.39
CA THR A 213 13.72 15.86 10.84
C THR A 213 12.64 16.43 11.82
N PHE A 214 12.66 15.94 13.08
CA PHE A 214 11.63 15.80 14.12
C PHE A 214 11.16 17.07 14.87
N ARG A 215 9.86 17.13 15.21
CA ARG A 215 9.35 17.20 16.60
C ARG A 215 7.82 16.98 16.69
N LYS A 216 7.42 16.39 17.83
CA LYS A 216 6.08 16.18 18.41
C LYS A 216 4.99 17.09 17.81
N PHE A 217 3.90 16.51 17.29
CA PHE A 217 2.72 17.16 16.70
C PHE A 217 2.43 18.58 17.25
N ARG A 218 3.09 19.58 16.67
CA ARG A 218 2.53 20.87 16.31
C ARG A 218 2.66 20.96 14.80
N LEU A 219 1.51 21.04 14.14
CA LEU A 219 1.42 21.25 12.70
C LEU A 219 2.19 22.53 12.32
N PHE A 220 2.81 22.48 11.14
CA PHE A 220 3.42 23.58 10.36
C PHE A 220 4.94 23.82 10.49
N ASN A 221 5.70 23.19 9.57
CA ASN A 221 6.38 23.85 8.44
C ASN A 221 6.66 22.77 7.36
N CYS A 222 5.90 22.78 6.26
CA CYS A 222 5.61 21.61 5.41
C CYS A 222 6.76 21.10 4.51
N THR A 223 6.88 19.77 4.40
CA THR A 223 7.47 18.99 3.30
C THR A 223 6.74 17.63 3.28
N THR A 224 5.96 17.34 2.22
CA THR A 224 4.67 16.60 2.23
C THR A 224 4.59 15.16 2.75
N TYR A 225 3.53 14.87 3.54
CA TYR A 225 3.13 13.51 3.94
C TYR A 225 1.61 13.27 3.96
N LEU A 226 1.18 12.04 3.62
CA LEU A 226 -0.12 11.48 4.01
C LEU A 226 0.03 10.66 5.30
N TYR A 227 -0.71 10.97 6.37
CA TYR A 227 -0.52 10.33 7.69
C TYR A 227 -1.80 9.74 8.30
N THR A 228 -1.82 8.43 8.58
CA THR A 228 -2.85 7.73 9.37
C THR A 228 -2.32 7.42 10.78
N THR A 229 -3.14 7.46 11.84
CA THR A 229 -2.63 7.49 13.24
C THR A 229 -3.45 6.60 14.18
N SER A 230 -2.80 5.83 15.07
CA SER A 230 -3.44 5.35 16.31
C SER A 230 -3.34 6.45 17.38
N HIS A 231 -4.25 6.51 18.35
CA HIS A 231 -4.00 7.26 19.60
C HIS A 231 -3.45 6.29 20.62
#